data_AF-A0A8S9X295-F1
#
_entry.id   AF-A0A8S9X295-F1
#
_cell.length_a   1.000
_cell.length_b   1.000
_cell.length_c   1.000
_cell.angle_alpha   90.00
_cell.angle_beta   90.00
_cell.angle_gamma   90.00
#
_symmetry.space_group_name_H-M   'P 1'
#
loop_
_entity.id
_entity.type
_entity.pdbx_description
1 polymer ?
#
loop_
_entity_poly.entity_id
_entity_poly.type
_entity_poly.pdbx_seq_one_letter_code
_entity_poly.pdbx_strand_id
1 'polypeptide(L)'
;MFQAVANAMKAAEVTDADVKRGKAQLKAQVLYAGESADGLLSDLANQAVLLGAARSPASLVADIEAVSTSSVQQALRSFVDSKNKSLASIGSVNKVPYLDEL
;
A
#
# COMPACT_ATOMS: atom_id res chain seq x y z
N MET A 1 5.81 7.04 20.86
CA MET A 1 6.10 6.62 19.48
C MET A 1 4.81 6.44 18.69
N PHE A 2 3.85 5.61 19.12
CA PHE A 2 2.57 5.39 18.40
C PHE A 2 1.72 6.66 18.18
N GLN A 3 1.53 7.52 19.20
CA GLN A 3 0.83 8.80 19.03
C GLN A 3 1.49 9.72 17.99
N ALA A 4 2.83 9.70 17.92
CA ALA A 4 3.57 10.54 16.99
C ALA A 4 3.38 10.08 15.54
N VAL A 5 3.28 8.77 15.31
CA VAL A 5 2.98 8.21 13.98
C VAL A 5 1.54 8.54 13.58
N ALA A 6 0.58 8.40 14.48
CA ALA A 6 -0.82 8.78 14.24
C ALA A 6 -0.95 10.25 13.83
N ASN A 7 -0.32 11.14 14.60
CA ASN A 7 -0.35 12.58 14.32
C ASN A 7 0.39 12.93 13.02
N ALA A 8 1.52 12.26 12.74
CA ALA A 8 2.24 12.43 11.49
C ALA A 8 1.39 11.99 10.29
N MET A 9 0.60 10.91 10.40
CA MET A 9 -0.30 10.47 9.34
C MET A 9 -1.44 11.44 9.09
N LYS A 10 -2.02 12.04 10.15
CA LYS A 10 -3.07 13.06 10.02
C LYS A 10 -2.57 14.35 9.36
N ALA A 11 -1.30 14.70 9.60
CA ALA A 11 -0.65 15.89 9.05
C ALA A 11 0.14 15.61 7.76
N ALA A 12 0.16 14.37 7.27
CA ALA A 12 0.98 13.98 6.14
C ALA A 12 0.42 14.53 4.82
N GLU A 13 1.28 15.22 4.08
CA GLU A 13 1.06 15.56 2.68
C GLU A 13 2.02 14.73 1.83
N VAL A 14 1.47 13.99 0.87
CA VAL A 14 2.23 13.14 -0.04
C VAL A 14 2.94 14.02 -1.07
N THR A 15 4.26 13.92 -1.14
CA THR A 15 5.06 14.64 -2.12
C THR A 15 5.28 13.82 -3.39
N ASP A 16 5.58 14.49 -4.51
CA ASP A 16 5.96 13.81 -5.76
C ASP A 16 7.20 12.93 -5.59
N ALA A 17 8.12 13.32 -4.69
CA ALA A 17 9.30 12.53 -4.38
C ALA A 17 8.93 11.21 -3.68
N ASP A 18 7.95 11.24 -2.77
CA ASP A 18 7.44 10.03 -2.11
C ASP A 18 6.76 9.09 -3.09
N VAL A 19 5.93 9.64 -4.00
CA VAL A 19 5.24 8.85 -5.04
C VAL A 19 6.24 8.24 -6.00
N LYS A 20 7.23 9.01 -6.47
CA LYS A 20 8.29 8.50 -7.34
C LYS A 20 9.06 7.35 -6.68
N ARG A 21 9.41 7.49 -5.40
CA ARG A 21 10.08 6.45 -4.62
C ARG A 21 9.19 5.21 -4.47
N GLY A 22 7.93 5.39 -4.08
CA GLY A 22 6.96 4.30 -3.93
C GLY A 22 6.74 3.53 -5.22
N LYS A 23 6.58 4.22 -6.36
CA LYS A 23 6.50 3.59 -7.69
C LYS A 23 7.74 2.76 -8.02
N ALA A 24 8.93 3.30 -7.77
CA ALA A 24 10.17 2.58 -8.03
C ALA A 24 10.27 1.28 -7.20
N GLN A 25 9.92 1.36 -5.91
CA GLN A 25 9.91 0.21 -5.02
C GLN A 25 8.86 -0.83 -5.43
N LEU A 26 7.63 -0.41 -5.74
CA LEU A 26 6.55 -1.32 -6.13
C LEU A 26 6.86 -2.03 -7.45
N LYS A 27 7.37 -1.32 -8.45
CA LYS A 27 7.81 -1.95 -9.71
C LYS A 27 8.87 -3.02 -9.48
N ALA A 28 9.86 -2.73 -8.62
CA ALA A 28 10.90 -3.70 -8.29
C ALA A 28 10.30 -4.95 -7.62
N GLN A 29 9.42 -4.77 -6.63
CA GLN A 29 8.77 -5.88 -5.94
C GLN A 29 7.94 -6.77 -6.87
N VAL A 30 7.14 -6.16 -7.77
CA VAL A 30 6.33 -6.91 -8.74
C VAL A 30 7.21 -7.73 -9.67
N LEU A 31 8.32 -7.17 -10.15
CA LEU A 31 9.25 -7.89 -11.04
C LEU A 31 10.02 -8.99 -10.29
N TYR A 32 10.45 -8.73 -9.06
CA TYR A 32 11.16 -9.72 -8.22
C TYR A 32 10.29 -10.91 -7.86
N ALA A 33 8.98 -10.71 -7.64
CA ALA A 33 8.05 -11.81 -7.35
C ALA A 33 8.01 -12.87 -8.49
N GLY A 34 8.27 -12.45 -9.73
CA GLY A 34 8.30 -13.32 -10.90
C GLY A 34 9.66 -13.98 -11.21
N GLU A 35 10.70 -13.73 -10.43
CA GLU A 35 12.05 -14.29 -10.70
C GLU A 35 12.16 -15.78 -10.39
N SER A 36 11.32 -16.28 -9.48
CA SER A 36 11.22 -17.71 -9.20
C SER A 36 10.02 -18.32 -9.92
N ALA A 37 10.17 -19.57 -10.38
CA ALA A 37 9.08 -20.29 -11.05
C ALA A 37 7.85 -20.46 -10.14
N ASP A 38 8.07 -20.69 -8.85
CA ASP A 38 7.01 -20.84 -7.85
C ASP A 38 6.27 -19.51 -7.59
N GLY A 39 7.03 -18.42 -7.45
CA GLY A 39 6.48 -17.07 -7.31
C GLY A 39 5.68 -16.64 -8.55
N LEU A 40 6.21 -16.90 -9.74
CA LEU A 40 5.52 -16.62 -11.00
C LEU A 40 4.23 -17.43 -11.14
N LEU A 41 4.26 -18.74 -10.85
CA LEU A 41 3.07 -19.58 -10.92
C LEU A 41 2.01 -19.14 -9.92
N SER A 42 2.41 -18.85 -8.68
CA SER A 42 1.51 -18.37 -7.63
C SER A 42 0.86 -17.04 -8.00
N ASP A 43 1.61 -16.10 -8.56
CA ASP A 43 1.07 -14.81 -9.01
C ASP A 43 0.06 -14.99 -10.16
N LEU A 44 0.42 -15.74 -11.20
CA LEU A 44 -0.48 -16.03 -12.33
C LEU A 44 -1.77 -16.73 -11.89
N ALA A 45 -1.66 -17.72 -11.00
CA ALA A 45 -2.82 -18.46 -10.49
C ALA A 45 -3.75 -17.55 -9.68
N ASN A 46 -3.19 -16.72 -8.79
CA ASN A 46 -3.98 -15.76 -8.01
C ASN A 46 -4.68 -14.73 -8.91
N GLN A 47 -3.98 -14.19 -9.91
CA GLN A 47 -4.58 -13.25 -10.87
C GLN A 47 -5.69 -13.92 -11.69
N ALA A 48 -5.48 -15.15 -12.17
CA ALA A 48 -6.50 -15.90 -12.90
C ALA A 48 -7.75 -16.17 -12.05
N VAL A 49 -7.57 -16.56 -10.78
CA VAL A 49 -8.70 -16.84 -9.87
C VAL A 49 -9.45 -15.58 -9.45
N LEU A 50 -8.73 -14.50 -9.10
CA LEU A 50 -9.34 -13.29 -8.57
C LEU A 50 -9.85 -12.32 -9.65
N LEU A 51 -9.17 -12.26 -10.79
CA LEU A 51 -9.42 -11.28 -11.86
C LEU A 51 -9.90 -11.93 -13.15
N GLY A 52 -9.93 -13.27 -13.23
CA GLY A 52 -10.33 -14.03 -14.42
C GLY A 52 -9.27 -14.13 -15.50
N ALA A 53 -8.16 -13.41 -15.39
CA ALA A 53 -7.05 -13.45 -16.33
C ALA A 53 -5.74 -12.98 -15.66
N ALA A 54 -4.62 -13.54 -16.12
CA ALA A 54 -3.30 -13.05 -15.77
C ALA A 54 -2.93 -11.82 -16.62
N ARG A 55 -2.25 -10.87 -15.99
CA ARG A 55 -1.75 -9.66 -16.65
C ARG A 55 -0.26 -9.77 -16.93
N SER A 56 0.18 -9.13 -18.01
CA SER A 56 1.61 -9.09 -18.34
C SER A 56 2.36 -8.16 -17.37
N PRO A 57 3.63 -8.47 -17.05
CA PRO A 57 4.45 -7.59 -16.21
C PRO A 57 4.55 -6.16 -16.74
N ALA A 58 4.63 -5.97 -18.06
CA ALA A 58 4.65 -4.65 -18.69
C ALA A 58 3.37 -3.86 -18.44
N SER A 59 2.21 -4.52 -18.46
CA SER A 59 0.92 -3.89 -18.19
C SER A 59 0.80 -3.46 -16.72
N LEU A 60 1.29 -4.29 -15.79
CA LEU A 60 1.35 -3.93 -14.36
C LEU A 60 2.27 -2.73 -14.11
N VAL A 61 3.44 -2.69 -14.75
CA VAL A 61 4.37 -1.56 -14.65
C VAL A 61 3.75 -0.26 -15.19
N ALA A 62 3.02 -0.34 -16.32
CA ALA A 62 2.34 0.83 -16.89
C ALA A 62 1.27 1.39 -15.94
N ASP A 63 0.49 0.52 -15.30
CA ASP A 63 -0.52 0.94 -14.31
C ASP A 63 0.12 1.62 -13.09
N ILE A 64 1.24 1.09 -12.59
CA ILE A 64 1.99 1.70 -11.48
C ILE A 64 2.47 3.11 -11.88
N GLU A 65 2.97 3.27 -13.11
CA GLU A 65 3.41 4.58 -13.61
C GLU A 65 2.26 5.57 -13.78
N ALA A 66 1.06 5.10 -14.10
CA ALA A 66 -0.13 5.95 -14.25
C ALA A 66 -0.63 6.55 -12.92
N VAL A 67 -0.22 6.01 -11.75
CA VAL A 67 -0.65 6.51 -10.45
C VAL A 67 -0.23 7.97 -10.25
N SER A 68 -1.16 8.88 -10.00
CA SER A 68 -0.85 10.29 -9.74
C SER A 68 -0.66 10.58 -8.25
N THR A 69 0.10 11.62 -7.92
CA THR A 69 0.23 12.12 -6.54
C THR A 69 -1.11 12.49 -5.92
N SER A 70 -2.02 13.07 -6.70
CA SER A 70 -3.38 13.38 -6.26
C SER A 70 -4.18 12.13 -5.86
N SER A 71 -4.05 11.04 -6.62
CA SER A 71 -4.73 9.77 -6.31
C SER A 71 -4.20 9.17 -5.01
N VAL A 72 -2.88 9.24 -4.78
CA VAL A 72 -2.26 8.77 -3.54
C VAL A 72 -2.69 9.64 -2.36
N GLN A 73 -2.71 10.98 -2.52
CA GLN A 73 -3.18 11.89 -1.48
C GLN A 73 -4.66 11.66 -1.14
N GLN A 74 -5.50 11.37 -2.15
CA GLN A 74 -6.91 11.05 -1.94
C GLN A 74 -7.10 9.72 -1.20
N ALA A 75 -6.29 8.71 -1.53
CA ALA A 75 -6.30 7.43 -0.83
C ALA A 75 -5.88 7.60 0.65
N LEU A 76 -4.84 8.41 0.91
CA LEU A 76 -4.42 8.76 2.27
C LEU A 76 -5.55 9.44 3.05
N ARG A 77 -6.21 10.46 2.48
CA ARG A 77 -7.33 11.14 3.11
C ARG A 77 -8.49 10.18 3.40
N SER A 78 -8.85 9.33 2.44
CA SER A 78 -9.90 8.32 2.63
C SER A 78 -9.58 7.35 3.76
N PHE A 79 -8.31 6.97 3.91
CA PHE A 79 -7.86 6.14 5.02
C PHE A 79 -7.93 6.88 6.36
N VAL A 80 -7.45 8.14 6.42
CA VAL A 80 -7.46 8.96 7.64
C VAL A 80 -8.89 9.29 8.09
N ASP A 81 -9.80 9.58 7.15
CA ASP A 81 -11.18 9.95 7.46
C ASP A 81 -12.10 8.73 7.70
N SER A 82 -11.66 7.52 7.35
CA SER A 82 -12.46 6.30 7.54
C SER A 82 -12.77 6.06 9.02
N LYS A 83 -14.06 5.88 9.34
CA LYS A 83 -14.51 5.47 10.68
C LYS A 83 -14.28 3.98 10.96
N ASN A 84 -14.05 3.18 9.91
CA ASN A 84 -13.90 1.72 10.01
C ASN A 84 -12.42 1.34 10.02
N LYS A 85 -11.67 1.86 10.99
CA LYS A 85 -10.28 1.43 11.22
C LYS A 85 -10.28 0.14 12.04
N SER A 86 -9.22 -0.64 11.91
CA SER A 86 -9.00 -1.83 12.75
C SER A 86 -7.62 -1.75 13.37
N LEU A 87 -7.54 -1.94 14.69
CA LEU A 87 -6.30 -1.93 15.45
C LEU A 87 -6.21 -3.21 16.28
N ALA A 88 -5.11 -3.93 16.11
CA ALA A 88 -4.76 -5.07 16.96
C ALA A 88 -3.46 -4.74 17.69
N SER A 89 -3.39 -5.06 18.98
CA SER A 89 -2.19 -4.85 19.81
C SER A 89 -1.99 -6.05 20.75
N ILE A 90 -0.74 -6.41 21.00
CA ILE A 90 -0.35 -7.56 21.83
C ILE A 90 0.78 -7.12 22.77
N GLY A 91 0.72 -7.51 24.03
CA GLY A 91 1.72 -7.17 25.06
C GLY A 91 1.33 -5.95 25.91
N SER A 92 2.28 -5.05 26.19
CA SER A 92 2.04 -3.86 27.02
C SER A 92 1.35 -2.75 26.22
N VAL A 93 0.02 -2.77 26.19
CA VAL A 93 -0.82 -1.89 25.37
C VAL A 93 -1.06 -0.49 25.97
N ASN A 94 -0.51 -0.20 27.14
CA ASN A 94 -0.77 1.04 27.90
C ASN A 94 -0.34 2.34 27.18
N LYS A 95 0.42 2.22 26.07
CA LYS A 95 0.88 3.35 25.23
C LYS A 95 0.32 3.29 23.81
N VAL A 96 -0.65 2.42 23.56
CA VAL A 96 -1.35 2.30 22.30
C VAL A 96 -2.52 3.29 22.34
N PRO A 97 -2.64 4.21 21.36
CA PRO A 97 -3.74 5.15 21.30
C PRO A 97 -5.07 4.44 21.09
N TYR A 98 -6.16 5.09 21.47
CA TYR A 98 -7.49 4.60 21.11
C TYR A 98 -7.72 4.69 19.60
N LEU A 99 -8.64 3.88 19.09
CA LEU A 99 -8.90 3.78 17.66
C LEU A 99 -9.47 5.07 17.04
N ASP A 100 -10.23 5.83 17.84
CA ASP A 100 -10.78 7.14 17.49
C ASP A 100 -9.73 8.26 17.55
N GLU A 101 -8.60 8.03 18.24
CA GLU A 101 -7.44 8.91 18.22
C GLU A 101 -6.54 8.70 16.98
N LEU A 102 -6.78 7.64 16.20
CA LEU A 102 -6.03 7.32 14.97
C LEU A 102 -6.60 7.97 13.71
#